data_AF-A0A1H7SP37-F1
#
_entry.id   AF-A0A1H7SP37-F1
#
_cell.length_a   1.000
_cell.length_b   1.000
_cell.length_c   1.000
_cell.angle_alpha   90.00
_cell.angle_beta   90.00
_cell.angle_gamma   90.00
#
_symmetry.space_group_name_H-M   'P 1'
#
loop_
_entity.id
_entity.type
_entity.pdbx_description
1 polymer ?
#
loop_
_entity_poly.entity_id
_entity_poly.type
_entity_poly.pdbx_seq_one_letter_code
_entity_poly.pdbx_strand_id
1 'polypeptide(L)'
;MKKERALTRLNLHIRPRHLDELTNLADLLSRWQGREVRLGEALELALEGSFTRFDEFELLEFAKPDAEQPHWKALGPIFRTR
;
A
#
# COMPACT_ATOMS: atom_id res chain seq x y z
N MET A 1 -20.36 -19.52 -6.59
CA MET A 1 -19.72 -18.84 -5.45
C MET A 1 -18.35 -18.35 -5.91
N LYS A 2 -18.08 -17.03 -5.89
CA LYS A 2 -16.71 -16.53 -6.15
C LYS A 2 -15.81 -17.13 -5.06
N LYS A 3 -14.79 -17.90 -5.44
CA LYS A 3 -13.76 -18.34 -4.49
C LYS A 3 -13.17 -17.07 -3.87
N GLU A 4 -13.40 -16.83 -2.58
CA GLU A 4 -12.59 -15.87 -1.85
C GLU A 4 -11.13 -16.29 -2.03
N ARG A 5 -10.34 -15.42 -2.63
CA ARG A 5 -8.90 -15.67 -2.77
C ARG A 5 -8.32 -15.71 -1.36
N ALA A 6 -7.48 -16.70 -1.09
CA ALA A 6 -6.82 -16.83 0.20
C ALA A 6 -6.04 -15.55 0.54
N LEU A 7 -6.10 -15.12 1.80
CA LEU A 7 -5.32 -13.98 2.29
C LEU A 7 -3.81 -14.28 2.14
N THR A 8 -3.08 -13.33 1.56
CA THR A 8 -1.63 -13.45 1.35
C THR A 8 -0.90 -12.55 2.34
N ARG A 9 0.11 -13.08 3.03
CA ARG A 9 0.96 -12.27 3.92
C ARG A 9 2.00 -11.52 3.09
N LEU A 10 1.98 -10.20 3.21
CA LEU A 10 2.94 -9.32 2.56
C LEU A 10 3.85 -8.69 3.61
N ASN A 11 5.17 -8.87 3.46
CA ASN A 11 6.15 -8.15 4.28
C ASN A 11 6.56 -6.88 3.52
N LEU A 12 6.11 -5.72 4.01
CA LEU A 12 6.36 -4.43 3.40
C LEU A 12 7.44 -3.65 4.14
N HIS A 13 8.34 -3.03 3.38
CA HIS A 13 9.14 -1.92 3.86
C HIS A 13 8.52 -0.65 3.31
N ILE A 14 8.13 0.27 4.19
CA ILE A 14 7.53 1.55 3.81
C ILE A 14 8.18 2.68 4.59
N ARG A 15 8.08 3.90 4.04
CA ARG A 15 8.58 5.09 4.73
C ARG A 15 7.74 5.34 5.99
N PRO A 16 8.34 5.83 7.10
CA PRO A 16 7.61 6.13 8.33
C PRO A 16 6.40 7.05 8.11
N ARG A 17 6.57 8.10 7.30
CA ARG A 17 5.46 9.01 6.96
C ARG A 17 4.25 8.29 6.33
N HIS A 18 4.47 7.32 5.43
CA HIS A 18 3.36 6.59 4.82
C HIS A 18 2.69 5.65 5.82
N LEU A 19 3.45 5.11 6.79
CA LEU A 19 2.87 4.36 7.90
C LEU A 19 1.98 5.25 8.79
N ASP A 20 2.39 6.50 9.04
CA ASP A 20 1.57 7.46 9.79
C ASP A 20 0.28 7.79 9.03
N GLU A 21 0.37 8.02 7.72
CA GLU A 21 -0.81 8.25 6.85
C GLU A 21 -1.78 7.06 6.87
N LEU A 22 -1.27 5.82 6.77
CA LEU A 22 -2.10 4.62 6.85
C LEU A 22 -2.72 4.41 8.23
N THR A 23 -1.99 4.72 9.31
CA THR A 23 -2.51 4.66 10.68
C THR A 23 -3.66 5.65 10.87
N ASN A 24 -3.48 6.89 10.41
CA ASN A 24 -4.53 7.90 10.45
C ASN A 24 -5.77 7.48 9.65
N LEU A 25 -5.58 6.88 8.47
CA LEU A 25 -6.68 6.34 7.68
C LEU A 25 -7.41 5.20 8.40
N ALA A 26 -6.68 4.30 9.06
CA ALA A 26 -7.26 3.22 9.87
C ALA A 26 -8.10 3.76 11.04
N ASP A 27 -7.63 4.81 11.71
CA ASP A 27 -8.37 5.46 12.80
C ASP A 27 -9.67 6.11 12.29
N LEU A 28 -9.61 6.80 11.15
CA LEU A 28 -10.81 7.37 10.52
C LEU A 28 -11.81 6.28 10.10
N LEU A 29 -11.31 5.18 9.52
CA LEU A 29 -12.14 4.05 9.12
C LEU A 29 -12.76 3.36 10.34
N SER A 30 -12.01 3.21 11.42
CA SER A 30 -12.48 2.66 12.70
C SER A 30 -13.65 3.46 13.26
N ARG A 31 -13.51 4.79 13.28
CA ARG A 31 -14.59 5.71 13.71
C ARG A 31 -15.81 5.63 12.79
N TRP A 32 -15.61 5.52 11.49
CA TRP A 32 -16.71 5.43 10.52
C TRP A 32 -17.49 4.11 10.64
N GLN A 33 -16.81 3.00 10.89
CA GLN A 33 -17.44 1.67 11.03
C GLN A 33 -17.91 1.35 12.45
N GLY A 34 -17.45 2.11 13.45
CA GLY A 34 -17.75 1.84 14.87
C GLY A 34 -17.09 0.56 15.41
N ARG A 35 -15.97 0.12 14.82
CA ARG A 35 -15.20 -1.05 15.26
C ARG A 35 -13.71 -0.86 15.02
N GLU A 36 -12.89 -1.66 15.71
CA GLU A 36 -11.47 -1.74 15.41
C GLU A 36 -11.21 -2.17 13.95
N VAL A 37 -10.20 -1.55 13.35
CA VAL A 37 -9.80 -1.73 11.95
C VAL A 37 -8.34 -2.13 11.90
N ARG A 38 -8.00 -3.10 11.05
CA ARG A 38 -6.62 -3.52 10.82
C ARG A 38 -5.95 -2.57 9.83
N LEU A 39 -4.65 -2.34 9.98
CA LEU A 39 -3.86 -1.53 9.04
C LEU A 39 -3.96 -2.04 7.58
N GLY A 40 -4.11 -3.36 7.40
CA GLY A 40 -4.34 -3.95 6.09
C GLY A 40 -5.63 -3.49 5.41
N GLU A 41 -6.70 -3.23 6.17
CA GLU A 41 -7.96 -2.70 5.62
C GLU A 41 -7.78 -1.25 5.13
N ALA A 42 -7.02 -0.44 5.87
CA ALA A 42 -6.68 0.92 5.44
C ALA A 42 -5.77 0.93 4.20
N LEU A 43 -4.82 -0.01 4.12
CA LEU A 43 -3.97 -0.18 2.95
C LEU A 43 -4.79 -0.56 1.71
N GLU A 44 -5.68 -1.55 1.81
CA GLU A 44 -6.56 -1.95 0.71
C GLU A 44 -7.45 -0.78 0.26
N LEU A 45 -8.01 0.00 1.20
CA LEU A 45 -8.80 1.19 0.87
C LEU A 45 -7.98 2.26 0.13
N ALA A 46 -6.74 2.50 0.56
CA ALA A 46 -5.84 3.45 -0.11
C ALA A 46 -5.49 2.99 -1.54
N LEU A 47 -5.26 1.69 -1.72
CA LEU A 47 -4.98 1.09 -3.03
C LEU A 47 -6.19 1.17 -3.97
N GLU A 48 -7.38 0.77 -3.50
CA GLU A 48 -8.62 0.84 -4.27
C GLU A 48 -8.90 2.28 -4.73
N GLY A 49 -8.77 3.26 -3.82
CA GLY A 49 -8.93 4.67 -4.15
C GLY A 49 -7.91 5.17 -5.17
N SER A 50 -6.66 4.73 -5.07
CA SER A 50 -5.60 5.07 -6.02
C SER A 50 -5.87 4.49 -7.41
N PHE A 51 -6.15 3.18 -7.51
CA PHE A 51 -6.39 2.50 -8.79
C PHE A 51 -7.73 2.85 -9.44
N THR A 52 -8.69 3.36 -8.67
CA THR A 52 -9.93 3.91 -9.22
C THR A 52 -9.71 5.28 -9.85
N ARG A 53 -8.76 6.07 -9.31
CA ARG A 53 -8.56 7.46 -9.68
C ARG A 53 -7.49 7.67 -10.75
N PHE A 54 -6.47 6.82 -10.77
CA PHE A 54 -5.31 6.95 -11.63
C PHE A 54 -5.12 5.69 -12.45
N ASP A 55 -4.78 5.86 -13.73
CA ASP A 55 -4.29 4.74 -14.55
C ASP A 55 -2.82 4.42 -14.25
N GLU A 56 -2.32 3.34 -14.85
CA GLU A 56 -0.95 2.87 -14.63
C GLU A 56 0.11 3.91 -15.04
N PHE A 57 -0.12 4.68 -16.09
CA PHE A 57 0.83 5.69 -16.56
C PHE A 57 0.85 6.90 -15.64
N GLU A 58 -0.31 7.34 -15.18
CA GLU A 58 -0.43 8.41 -14.18
C GLU A 58 0.25 8.02 -12.86
N LEU A 59 0.13 6.75 -12.44
CA LEU A 59 0.82 6.27 -11.24
C LEU A 59 2.34 6.25 -11.40
N LEU A 60 2.85 6.01 -12.61
CA LEU A 60 4.29 6.05 -12.89
C LEU A 60 4.89 7.45 -12.75
N GLU A 61 4.09 8.52 -12.83
CA GLU A 61 4.57 9.88 -12.60
C GLU A 61 5.06 10.11 -11.16
N PHE A 62 4.59 9.30 -10.20
CA PHE A 62 5.08 9.34 -8.81
C PHE A 62 6.39 8.58 -8.61
N ALA A 63 6.86 7.82 -9.61
CA ALA A 63 8.10 7.07 -9.52
C ALA A 63 9.30 8.04 -9.52
N LYS A 64 10.03 8.08 -8.41
CA LYS A 64 11.29 8.83 -8.33
C LYS A 64 12.46 7.93 -8.72
N PRO A 65 13.47 8.46 -9.43
CA PRO A 65 14.69 7.71 -9.73
C PRO A 65 15.32 7.08 -8.50
N ASP A 66 15.97 5.94 -8.65
CA ASP A 66 16.68 5.25 -7.56
C ASP A 66 17.72 6.13 -6.85
N ALA A 67 18.29 7.11 -7.57
CA ALA A 67 19.21 8.10 -7.00
C ALA A 67 18.55 8.96 -5.91
N GLU A 68 17.25 9.24 -6.06
CA GLU A 68 16.46 10.02 -5.09
C GLU A 68 15.83 9.14 -3.99
N GLN A 69 15.93 7.82 -4.11
CA GLN A 69 15.36 6.86 -3.17
C GLN A 69 16.36 5.77 -2.76
N PRO A 70 17.52 6.12 -2.16
CA PRO A 70 18.59 5.17 -1.87
C PRO A 70 18.19 4.05 -0.89
N HIS A 71 17.15 4.26 -0.08
CA HIS A 71 16.61 3.23 0.83
C HIS A 71 16.05 2.02 0.10
N TRP A 72 15.52 2.19 -1.12
CA TRP A 72 15.03 1.05 -1.91
C TRP A 72 16.18 0.14 -2.39
N LYS A 73 17.38 0.70 -2.62
CA LYS A 73 18.56 -0.10 -3.01
C LYS A 73 18.95 -1.12 -1.94
N ALA A 74 18.69 -0.83 -0.67
CA ALA A 74 18.99 -1.72 0.44
C ALA A 74 18.06 -2.95 0.50
N LEU A 75 16.90 -2.90 -0.18
CA LEU A 75 15.85 -3.92 -0.07
C LEU A 75 15.91 -4.98 -1.17
N GLY A 76 16.86 -4.85 -2.11
CA GLY A 76 17.00 -5.73 -3.27
C GLY A 76 15.80 -5.65 -4.22
N PRO A 77 15.95 -6.02 -5.50
CA PRO A 77 14.81 -6.11 -6.40
C PRO A 77 13.89 -7.24 -5.93
N ILE A 78 12.58 -7.09 -6.17
CA ILE A 78 11.65 -8.23 -6.13
C ILE A 78 12.06 -9.11 -7.31
N PHE A 79 12.90 -10.12 -7.05
CA PHE A 79 13.23 -11.14 -8.03
C PHE A 79 11.96 -11.91 -8.38
N ARG A 80 11.29 -11.47 -9.45
CA ARG A 80 10.42 -12.34 -10.22
C ARG A 80 11.35 -13.15 -11.11
N THR A 81 11.75 -14.34 -10.65
CA THR A 81 12.36 -15.33 -11.55
C THR A 81 11.50 -15.42 -12.82
N ARG A 82 12.20 -15.40 -13.97
CA ARG A 82 11.69 -15.39 -15.34
C ARG A 82 10.43 -16.21 -15.56
#